data_AF-A0A8T7HM17-F1
#
_entry.id   AF-A0A8T7HM17-F1
#
_cell.length_a   1.000
_cell.length_b   1.000
_cell.length_c   1.000
_cell.angle_alpha   90.00
_cell.angle_beta   90.00
_cell.angle_gamma   90.00
#
_symmetry.space_group_name_H-M   'P 1'
#
loop_
_entity.id
_entity.type
_entity.pdbx_description
1 polymer ?
#
loop_
_entity_poly.entity_id
_entity_poly.type
_entity_poly.pdbx_seq_one_letter_code
_entity_poly.pdbx_strand_id
1 'polypeptide(L)'
;MAAIGIVKLSATESCFFKCRMCSSWKIIGSVLENPVPAYERFFSGLKPYKSKDASVNITGGEPLMNRDIPSIISAASRNGFLVDLNTNAYLLDKKT
;
A
#
# COMPACT_ATOMS: atom_id res chain seq x y z
N MET A 1 5.33 25.35 -5.89
CA MET A 1 4.89 24.36 -4.90
C MET A 1 5.54 23.03 -5.23
N ALA A 2 6.09 22.31 -4.24
CA ALA A 2 6.63 20.97 -4.45
C ALA A 2 5.46 19.98 -4.64
N ALA A 3 5.51 19.18 -5.71
CA ALA A 3 4.50 18.16 -5.99
C ALA A 3 4.91 16.82 -5.37
N ILE A 4 3.93 16.01 -4.95
CA ILE A 4 4.15 14.68 -4.40
C ILE A 4 4.64 13.76 -5.52
N GLY A 5 5.86 13.23 -5.38
CA GLY A 5 6.44 12.24 -6.29
C GLY A 5 6.14 10.80 -5.87
N ILE A 6 6.23 10.48 -4.58
CA ILE A 6 6.05 9.12 -4.08
C ILE A 6 5.21 9.16 -2.80
N VAL A 7 4.22 8.27 -2.73
CA VAL A 7 3.44 7.99 -1.52
C VAL A 7 3.80 6.58 -1.05
N LYS A 8 4.34 6.45 0.17
CA LYS A 8 4.57 5.14 0.78
C LYS A 8 3.35 4.77 1.62
N LEU A 9 2.66 3.71 1.25
CA LEU A 9 1.46 3.23 1.92
C LEU A 9 1.75 1.90 2.61
N SER A 10 1.70 1.89 3.95
CA SER A 10 1.70 0.65 4.72
C SER A 10 0.27 0.09 4.76
N ALA A 11 0.01 -1.00 4.04
CA ALA A 11 -1.32 -1.60 3.95
C ALA A 11 -1.67 -2.44 5.19
N THR A 12 -0.65 -2.86 5.95
CA THR A 12 -0.76 -3.60 7.21
C THR A 12 0.61 -3.60 7.87
N GLU A 13 0.69 -3.58 9.19
CA GLU A 13 1.96 -3.77 9.92
C GLU A 13 2.23 -5.27 10.23
N SER A 14 1.27 -6.15 9.95
CA SER A 14 1.41 -7.59 10.20
C SER A 14 2.24 -8.28 9.11
N CYS A 15 3.12 -9.19 9.52
CA CYS A 15 3.88 -10.08 8.64
C CYS A 15 4.06 -11.43 9.32
N PHE A 16 3.85 -12.54 8.60
CA PHE A 16 4.12 -13.88 9.13
C PHE A 16 5.60 -14.29 9.05
N PHE A 17 6.44 -13.51 8.36
CA PHE A 17 7.89 -13.69 8.35
C PHE A 17 8.59 -12.86 9.43
N LYS A 18 9.69 -13.39 9.98
CA LYS A 18 10.54 -12.73 10.99
C LYS A 18 11.96 -12.57 10.47
N CYS A 19 12.10 -11.91 9.32
CA CYS A 19 13.38 -11.76 8.64
C CYS A 19 14.45 -11.14 9.57
N ARG A 20 15.68 -11.66 9.55
CA ARG A 20 16.77 -11.24 10.45
C ARG A 20 17.09 -9.74 10.33
N MET A 21 16.99 -9.19 9.12
CA MET A 21 17.25 -7.76 8.85
C MET A 21 16.06 -6.85 9.18
N CYS A 22 14.86 -7.40 9.38
CA CYS A 22 13.64 -6.62 9.54
C CYS A 22 13.36 -6.38 11.03
N SER A 23 13.01 -5.15 11.39
CA SER A 23 12.52 -4.78 12.72
C SER A 23 11.00 -4.61 12.78
N SER A 24 10.30 -4.51 11.64
CA SER A 24 8.86 -4.22 11.59
C SER A 24 8.01 -5.31 12.24
N TRP A 25 8.37 -6.59 12.12
CA TRP A 25 7.61 -7.69 12.76
C TRP A 25 7.62 -7.63 14.30
N LYS A 26 8.52 -6.83 14.90
CA LYS A 26 8.57 -6.60 16.34
C LYS A 26 7.59 -5.52 16.79
N ILE A 27 7.12 -4.69 15.85
CA ILE A 27 6.09 -3.71 16.11
C ILE A 27 4.79 -4.49 16.21
N ILE A 28 4.19 -4.52 17.39
CA ILE A 28 2.85 -5.07 17.58
C ILE A 28 1.88 -4.09 16.92
N GLY A 29 1.69 -4.25 15.62
CA GLY A 29 0.77 -3.44 14.84
C GLY A 29 -0.59 -4.11 14.72
N SER A 30 -1.66 -3.33 14.88
CA SER A 30 -2.99 -3.72 14.45
C SER A 30 -3.04 -3.83 12.93
N VAL A 31 -3.88 -4.74 12.42
CA VAL A 31 -4.34 -4.63 11.03
C VAL A 31 -5.20 -3.36 10.99
N LEU A 32 -4.75 -2.33 10.28
CA LEU A 32 -5.59 -1.19 9.97
C LEU A 32 -6.59 -1.64 8.91
N GLU A 33 -7.71 -2.20 9.37
CA GLU A 33 -8.87 -2.46 8.53
C GLU A 33 -9.51 -1.12 8.15
N ASN A 34 -8.94 -0.49 7.11
CA ASN A 34 -9.55 0.67 6.48
C ASN A 34 -10.45 0.19 5.35
N PRO A 35 -11.74 0.52 5.36
CA PRO A 35 -12.64 0.12 4.29
C PRO A 35 -12.20 0.79 2.97
N VAL A 36 -12.40 0.10 1.84
CA VAL A 36 -12.02 0.57 0.49
C VAL A 36 -12.40 2.04 0.19
N PRO A 37 -13.59 2.56 0.59
CA PRO A 37 -13.95 3.97 0.41
C PRO A 37 -12.96 4.97 1.05
N ALA A 38 -12.29 4.60 2.14
CA ALA A 38 -11.30 5.44 2.78
C ALA A 38 -10.07 5.65 1.88
N TYR A 39 -9.61 4.60 1.19
CA TYR A 39 -8.50 4.69 0.25
C TYR A 39 -8.85 5.51 -0.99
N GLU A 40 -10.06 5.36 -1.53
CA GLU A 40 -10.53 6.18 -2.65
C GLU A 40 -10.56 7.67 -2.28
N ARG A 41 -11.06 8.00 -1.08
CA ARG A 41 -11.04 9.37 -0.56
C ARG A 41 -9.62 9.87 -0.32
N PHE A 42 -8.72 9.02 0.16
CA PHE A 42 -7.32 9.34 0.38
C PHE A 42 -6.64 9.71 -0.95
N PHE A 43 -6.71 8.84 -1.96
CA PHE A 43 -6.07 9.09 -3.26
C PHE A 43 -6.69 10.27 -4.01
N SER A 44 -8.02 10.42 -3.98
CA SER A 44 -8.68 11.58 -4.60
C SER A 44 -8.28 12.90 -3.93
N GLY A 45 -8.11 12.92 -2.60
CA GLY A 45 -7.62 14.09 -1.87
C GLY A 45 -6.18 14.48 -2.23
N LEU A 46 -5.36 13.53 -2.69
CA LEU A 46 -3.97 13.79 -3.11
C LEU A 46 -3.84 14.27 -4.56
N LYS A 47 -4.87 14.12 -5.41
CA LYS A 47 -4.84 14.51 -6.83
C LYS A 47 -4.34 15.95 -7.08
N PRO A 48 -4.76 16.98 -6.34
CA PRO A 48 -4.31 18.35 -6.59
C PRO A 48 -2.82 18.58 -6.30
N TYR A 49 -2.20 17.69 -5.54
CA TYR A 49 -0.83 17.87 -5.02
C TYR A 49 0.17 16.92 -5.69
N LYS A 50 -0.27 15.97 -6.50
CA LYS A 50 0.60 14.95 -7.09
C LYS A 50 1.28 15.44 -8.37
N SER A 51 2.50 14.97 -8.60
CA SER A 51 3.17 15.11 -9.89
C SER A 51 2.53 14.21 -10.96
N LYS A 52 2.87 14.45 -12.24
CA LYS A 52 2.37 13.65 -13.36
C LYS A 52 2.70 12.16 -13.17
N ASP A 53 3.92 11.88 -12.75
CA ASP A 53 4.47 10.53 -12.62
C ASP A 53 4.47 10.03 -11.16
N ALA A 54 3.55 10.56 -10.34
CA ALA A 54 3.46 10.20 -8.94
C ALA A 54 3.14 8.70 -8.78
N SER A 55 3.88 8.02 -7.89
CA SER A 55 3.67 6.60 -7.59
C SER A 55 3.21 6.36 -6.15
N VAL A 56 2.50 5.25 -5.95
CA VAL A 56 2.15 4.69 -4.65
C VAL A 56 2.93 3.40 -4.48
N ASN A 57 3.85 3.39 -3.51
CA ASN A 57 4.56 2.19 -3.10
C ASN A 57 3.78 1.54 -1.95
N ILE A 58 3.10 0.44 -2.26
CA ILE A 58 2.32 -0.35 -1.31
C ILE A 58 3.25 -1.37 -0.64
N THR A 59 3.29 -1.32 0.69
CA THR A 59 4.21 -2.09 1.53
C THR A 59 3.56 -2.36 2.90
N GLY A 60 4.38 -2.58 3.93
CA GLY A 60 3.98 -2.76 5.31
C GLY A 60 4.81 -3.86 5.97
N GLY A 61 4.15 -4.73 6.69
CA GLY A 61 4.66 -6.07 7.01
C GLY A 61 4.67 -6.93 5.74
N GLU A 62 3.61 -7.72 5.52
CA GLU A 62 3.35 -8.37 4.24
C GLU A 62 2.01 -7.85 3.67
N PRO A 63 2.03 -7.01 2.62
CA PRO A 63 0.80 -6.41 2.09
C PRO A 63 -0.23 -7.45 1.63
N LEU A 64 0.18 -8.60 1.07
CA LEU A 64 -0.75 -9.63 0.62
C LEU A 64 -1.52 -10.34 1.76
N MET A 65 -1.21 -10.06 3.03
CA MET A 65 -2.08 -10.45 4.15
C MET A 65 -3.36 -9.61 4.21
N ASN A 66 -3.36 -8.41 3.62
CA ASN A 66 -4.54 -7.57 3.49
C ASN A 66 -5.34 -7.98 2.24
N ARG A 67 -6.57 -8.47 2.44
CA ARG A 67 -7.43 -8.96 1.35
C ARG A 67 -7.93 -7.86 0.43
N ASP A 68 -7.84 -6.60 0.84
CA ASP A 68 -8.29 -5.45 0.06
C ASP A 68 -7.20 -4.89 -0.86
N ILE A 69 -6.00 -5.47 -0.93
CA ILE A 69 -4.90 -5.02 -1.81
C ILE A 69 -5.34 -4.79 -3.26
N PRO A 70 -6.07 -5.70 -3.94
CA PRO A 70 -6.54 -5.46 -5.30
C PRO A 70 -7.43 -4.21 -5.41
N SER A 71 -8.28 -3.97 -4.41
CA SER A 71 -9.14 -2.79 -4.35
C SER A 71 -8.34 -1.50 -4.09
N ILE A 72 -7.31 -1.56 -3.24
CA ILE A 72 -6.41 -0.43 -2.96
C ILE A 72 -5.61 -0.07 -4.21
N ILE A 73 -5.05 -1.06 -4.92
CA ILE A 73 -4.35 -0.88 -6.20
C ILE A 73 -5.30 -0.22 -7.20
N SER A 74 -6.52 -0.75 -7.35
CA SER A 74 -7.53 -0.21 -8.26
C SER A 74 -7.86 1.25 -7.93
N ALA A 75 -8.05 1.59 -6.65
CA ALA A 75 -8.31 2.95 -6.21
C ALA A 75 -7.14 3.91 -6.54
N ALA A 76 -5.90 3.49 -6.29
CA ALA A 76 -4.71 4.29 -6.63
C ALA A 76 -4.61 4.53 -8.15
N SER A 77 -4.74 3.47 -8.96
CA SER A 77 -4.66 3.54 -10.41
C SER A 77 -5.77 4.41 -11.02
N ARG A 78 -7.03 4.29 -10.57
CA ARG A 78 -8.14 5.16 -11.00
C ARG A 78 -7.92 6.62 -10.66
N ASN A 79 -7.12 6.90 -9.62
CA ASN A 79 -6.74 8.26 -9.24
C ASN A 79 -5.48 8.79 -9.95
N GLY A 80 -4.95 8.02 -10.91
CA GLY A 80 -3.85 8.43 -11.78
C GLY A 80 -2.48 8.28 -11.14
N PHE A 81 -2.33 7.40 -10.15
CA PHE A 81 -1.02 7.03 -9.61
C PHE A 81 -0.46 5.80 -10.34
N LEU A 82 0.85 5.78 -10.54
CA LEU A 82 1.58 4.54 -10.78
C LEU A 82 1.57 3.71 -9.48
N VAL A 83 1.56 2.39 -9.57
CA VAL A 83 1.45 1.54 -8.39
C VAL A 83 2.55 0.48 -8.40
N ASP A 84 3.30 0.44 -7.31
CA ASP A 84 4.33 -0.58 -7.06
C ASP A 84 3.95 -1.36 -5.79
N LEU A 85 3.99 -2.68 -5.85
CA LEU A 85 3.74 -3.56 -4.70
C LEU A 85 5.05 -4.21 -4.23
N ASN A 86 5.41 -3.98 -2.97
CA ASN A 86 6.56 -4.62 -2.35
C ASN A 86 6.11 -5.77 -1.43
N THR A 87 6.32 -7.01 -1.87
CA THR A 87 5.85 -8.23 -1.21
C THR A 87 6.98 -9.26 -1.09
N ASN A 88 6.89 -10.13 -0.09
CA ASN A 88 7.74 -11.32 0.00
C ASN A 88 7.32 -12.45 -0.99
N ALA A 89 6.22 -12.25 -1.71
CA ALA A 89 5.67 -13.13 -2.74
C ALA A 89 5.18 -14.52 -2.28
N TYR A 90 5.20 -14.84 -0.98
CA TYR A 90 4.75 -16.14 -0.48
C TYR A 90 3.24 -16.37 -0.68
N LEU A 91 2.43 -15.29 -0.60
CA LEU A 91 0.99 -15.32 -0.82
C LEU A 91 0.59 -14.95 -2.26
N LEU A 92 1.55 -14.72 -3.16
CA LEU A 92 1.25 -14.31 -4.53
C LEU A 92 0.69 -15.51 -5.31
N ASP A 93 -0.51 -15.34 -5.86
CA ASP A 93 -1.14 -16.32 -6.74
C ASP A 93 -1.56 -15.69 -8.08
N LYS A 94 -2.20 -16.48 -8.96
CA LYS A 94 -2.64 -15.97 -10.28
C LYS A 94 -3.83 -15.01 -10.22
N LYS A 95 -4.48 -14.86 -9.06
CA LYS A 95 -5.70 -14.07 -8.86
C LYS A 95 -5.44 -12.77 -8.13
N THR A 96 -4.30 -12.68 -7.46
CA THR A 96 -3.75 -11.50 -6.79
C THR A 96 -3.17 -10.55 -7.81
#